data_AF-N4WNX0-F1
#
_entry.id   AF-N4WNX0-F1
#
_cell.length_a   1.000
_cell.length_b   1.000
_cell.length_c   1.000
_cell.angle_alpha   90.00
_cell.angle_beta   90.00
_cell.angle_gamma   90.00
#
_symmetry.space_group_name_H-M   'P 1'
#
loop_
_entity.id
_entity.type
_entity.pdbx_description
1 polymer ?
#
loop_
_entity_poly.entity_id
_entity_poly.type
_entity_poly.pdbx_seq_one_letter_code
_entity_poly.pdbx_strand_id
1 'polypeptide(L)' 'TRDLADGKLWVLICDGFGTHETLEILEFCLSNNIMLCCLPSHTFYKLQPCDVGVFALLKTAYRD' A
#
# COMPACT_ATOMS: atom_id res chain seq x y z
N THR A 1 4.75 6.93 -11.59
CA THR A 1 4.70 8.40 -11.44
C THR A 1 3.46 8.91 -12.13
N ARG A 2 2.96 10.11 -11.80
CA ARG A 2 1.75 10.69 -12.41
C ARG A 2 1.76 10.64 -13.94
N ASP A 3 2.91 10.86 -14.55
CA ASP A 3 3.05 10.83 -16.02
C ASP A 3 2.87 9.41 -16.60
N LEU A 4 3.22 8.37 -15.84
CA LEU A 4 2.93 6.96 -16.20
C LEU A 4 1.46 6.59 -16.00
N ALA A 5 0.73 7.33 -15.17
CA ALA A 5 -0.68 7.08 -14.90
C ALA A 5 -1.58 7.57 -16.03
N ASP A 6 -1.13 8.55 -16.84
CA ASP A 6 -1.89 9.13 -17.95
C ASP A 6 -3.32 9.54 -17.54
N GLY A 7 -3.44 10.14 -16.35
CA GLY A 7 -4.73 10.55 -15.77
C GLY A 7 -5.61 9.40 -15.24
N LYS A 8 -5.21 8.13 -15.39
CA LYS A 8 -5.95 6.98 -14.88
C LYS A 8 -5.97 6.95 -13.35
N LEU A 9 -7.09 6.51 -12.78
CA LEU A 9 -7.21 6.25 -11.35
C LEU A 9 -6.25 5.14 -10.92
N TRP A 10 -5.42 5.42 -9.92
CA TRP A 10 -4.56 4.43 -9.28
C TRP A 10 -5.07 4.13 -7.88
N VAL A 11 -4.92 2.89 -7.43
CA VAL A 11 -5.32 2.49 -6.08
C VAL A 11 -4.06 2.18 -5.29
N LEU A 12 -3.88 2.87 -4.17
CA LEU A 12 -2.81 2.61 -3.21
C LEU A 12 -3.40 1.83 -2.04
N ILE A 13 -2.95 0.60 -1.83
CA ILE A 13 -3.41 -0.26 -0.74
C ILE A 13 -2.39 -0.17 0.40
N CYS A 14 -2.82 0.29 1.56
CA CYS A 14 -2.02 0.40 2.78
C CYS A 14 -2.51 -0.58 3.84
N ASP A 15 -1.63 -1.00 4.74
CA ASP A 15 -1.93 -1.97 5.81
C ASP A 15 -2.72 -1.40 7.00
N GLY A 16 -3.18 -0.15 6.90
CA GLY A 16 -3.91 0.53 7.98
C GLY A 16 -3.05 0.82 9.20
N PHE A 17 -1.71 0.78 9.07
CA PHE A 17 -0.84 1.24 10.14
C PHE A 17 -0.84 2.78 10.15
N GLY A 18 -1.37 3.36 11.23
CA GLY A 18 -1.72 4.79 11.32
C GLY A 18 -0.58 5.79 11.08
N THR A 19 0.69 5.34 11.02
CA THR A 19 1.80 6.22 10.60
C THR A 19 1.76 6.58 9.11
N HIS A 20 0.99 5.85 8.30
CA HIS A 20 0.81 6.12 6.88
C HIS A 20 -0.43 6.98 6.56
N GLU A 21 -1.16 7.42 7.59
CA GLU A 21 -2.40 8.20 7.45
C GLU A 21 -2.20 9.66 7.85
N THR A 22 -1.10 10.26 7.40
CA THR A 22 -0.84 11.69 7.60
C THR A 22 -1.63 12.53 6.59
N LEU A 23 -1.94 13.78 6.96
CA LEU A 23 -2.61 14.73 6.07
C LEU A 23 -1.83 14.93 4.77
N GLU A 24 -0.51 14.98 4.85
CA GLU A 24 0.40 15.15 3.70
C GLU A 24 0.23 14.00 2.68
N ILE A 25 0.06 12.77 3.14
CA ILE A 25 -0.16 11.60 2.27
C ILE A 25 -1.52 11.69 1.59
N LEU A 26 -2.57 12.11 2.31
CA LEU A 26 -3.91 12.28 1.77
C LEU A 26 -3.94 13.37 0.69
N GLU A 27 -3.33 14.53 0.96
CA GLU A 27 -3.23 15.64 0.00
C GLU A 27 -2.45 15.23 -1.26
N PHE A 28 -1.37 14.48 -1.09
CA PHE A 28 -0.61 13.92 -2.20
C PHE A 28 -1.47 12.98 -3.05
N CYS A 29 -2.21 12.05 -2.43
CA CYS A 29 -3.07 11.10 -3.15
C CYS A 29 -4.17 11.81 -3.93
N LEU A 30 -4.85 12.78 -3.31
CA LEU A 30 -5.88 13.60 -3.94
C LEU A 30 -5.33 14.36 -5.15
N SER A 31 -4.17 14.99 -5.01
CA SER A 31 -3.53 15.78 -6.08
C SER A 31 -3.06 14.94 -7.27
N ASN A 32 -2.94 13.63 -7.11
CA ASN A 32 -2.41 12.72 -8.13
C ASN A 32 -3.45 11.70 -8.65
N ASN A 33 -4.74 11.89 -8.34
CA ASN A 33 -5.80 10.94 -8.72
C ASN A 33 -5.52 9.51 -8.22
N ILE A 34 -5.08 9.40 -6.97
CA ILE A 34 -4.81 8.13 -6.29
C ILE A 34 -5.88 7.91 -5.23
N MET A 35 -6.57 6.78 -5.31
CA MET A 35 -7.49 6.31 -4.27
C MET A 35 -6.70 5.54 -3.22
N LEU A 36 -6.66 6.10 -2.00
CA LEU A 36 -6.07 5.43 -0.85
C LEU A 36 -7.08 4.42 -0.27
N CYS A 37 -6.65 3.17 -0.12
CA CYS A 37 -7.42 2.09 0.46
C CYS A 37 -6.64 1.51 1.65
N CYS A 38 -7.06 1.85 2.87
CA CYS A 38 -6.48 1.30 4.09
C CYS A 38 -7.19 0.00 4.46
N LEU A 39 -6.41 -1.07 4.66
CA LEU A 39 -6.91 -2.31 5.24
C LEU A 39 -7.26 -2.06 6.72
N PRO A 40 -8.30 -2.71 7.28
CA PRO A 40 -8.65 -2.54 8.68
C PRO A 40 -7.47 -2.89 9.60
N SER A 41 -7.27 -2.13 10.68
CA SER A 41 -6.23 -2.47 11.66
C SER A 41 -6.43 -3.92 12.15
N HIS A 42 -5.32 -4.65 12.28
CA HIS A 42 -5.31 -6.06 12.64
C HIS A 42 -6.00 -7.04 11.65
N THR A 43 -6.25 -6.65 10.40
CA THR A 43 -6.58 -7.64 9.35
C THR A 43 -5.34 -8.44 8.95
N PHE A 44 -5.08 -9.45 9.76
CA PHE A 44 -4.37 -10.69 9.48
C PHE A 44 -3.36 -10.64 8.31
N TYR A 45 -2.08 -10.65 8.69
CA TYR A 45 -0.88 -11.14 7.99
C TYR A 45 -1.03 -12.21 6.89
N LYS A 46 -2.18 -12.89 6.81
CA LYS A 46 -2.54 -13.88 5.78
C LYS A 46 -3.16 -13.28 4.51
N LEU A 47 -3.61 -12.03 4.54
CA LEU A 47 -4.32 -11.40 3.41
C LEU A 47 -3.59 -10.18 2.84
N GLN A 48 -2.53 -9.71 3.50
CA GLN A 48 -1.75 -8.60 2.99
C GLN A 48 -0.96 -9.06 1.74
N PRO A 49 -1.22 -8.46 0.56
CA PRO A 49 -0.63 -8.91 -0.70
C PRO A 49 0.90 -8.95 -0.67
N CYS A 50 1.52 -8.00 0.03
CA CYS A 50 2.96 -7.96 0.22
C CYS A 50 3.46 -9.10 1.11
N ASP A 51 2.77 -9.41 2.22
CA ASP A 51 3.18 -10.48 3.14
C ASP A 51 3.06 -11.88 2.55
N VAL A 52 2.01 -12.14 1.76
CA VAL A 52 1.82 -13.45 1.11
C VAL A 52 2.60 -13.59 -0.20
N GLY A 53 2.87 -12.48 -0.88
CA GLY A 53 3.57 -12.47 -2.16
C GLY A 53 5.05 -12.20 -1.98
N VAL A 54 5.43 -10.94 -2.17
CA VAL A 54 6.83 -10.51 -2.32
C VAL A 54 7.65 -10.80 -1.04
N PHE A 55 7.09 -10.51 0.13
CA PHE A 55 7.81 -10.71 1.40
C PHE A 55 7.87 -12.17 1.82
N ALA A 56 6.96 -13.03 1.38
CA ALA A 56 7.06 -14.47 1.64
C ALA A 56 8.31 -15.05 0.98
N LEU A 57 8.54 -14.74 -0.30
CA LEU A 57 9.73 -15.17 -1.04
C LEU A 57 11.02 -14.61 -0.40
N LEU A 58 11.00 -13.35 0.01
CA LEU A 58 12.13 -12.73 0.71
C LEU A 58 12.42 -13.43 2.05
N LYS A 59 11.39 -13.71 2.86
CA LYS A 59 11.53 -14.43 4.13
C LYS A 59 12.10 -15.85 3.93
N THR A 60 11.79 -16.50 2.81
CA THR A 60 12.39 -17.82 2.48
C THR A 60 13.85 -17.69 2.05
N ALA A 61 14.20 -16.70 1.23
CA ALA A 61 15.57 -16.53 0.74
C ALA A 61 16.57 -16.14 1.85
N TYR A 62 16.09 -15.46 2.90
CA TYR A 62 16.91 -14.96 4.02
C TYR A 62 16.61 -15.68 5.35
N ARG A 63 15.98 -16.87 5.29
CA ARG A 63 15.84 -17.76 6.45
C ARG A 63 17.11 -18.59 6.56
N ASP A 64 18.05 -18.14 7.38
CA ASP A 64 19.10 -19.02 7.93
C ASP A 64 18.48 -20.10 8.83
#